data_AF-A0A7J2K9Z4-F1
#
_entry.id   AF-A0A7J2K9Z4-F1
#
_cell.length_a   1.000
_cell.length_b   1.000
_cell.length_c   1.000
_cell.angle_alpha   90.00
_cell.angle_beta   90.00
_cell.angle_gamma   90.00
#
_symmetry.space_group_name_H-M   'P 1'
#
loop_
_entity.id
_entity.type
_entity.pdbx_description
1 polymer ?
#
loop_
_entity_poly.entity_id
_entity_poly.type
_entity_poly.pdbx_seq_one_letter_code
_entity_poly.pdbx_strand_id
1 'polypeptide(L)'
;LTTILSLLAAFVLTRYSFRGQQSMLTAFVIVRLIPSLLIALPLMTLFKMWHLMNSMQALVLVLSALVMPFTLLMMESCFRSIPITYEEAAMTDGCSRLGAFLRVTLPLAAPGLVSVWLLAFVYSWSEFVIPLMIIKLPELYPASVGLYFFFGQYGRIEYGKLSAFSIVYAIPMVIVFFVTQKYLRRGIAGLVSR
;
A
#
# COMPACT_ATOMS: atom_id res chain seq x y z
N LEU A 1 0.32 -7.51 1.99
CA LEU A 1 -0.40 -7.38 3.28
C LEU A 1 -1.32 -6.17 3.27
N THR A 2 -0.78 -4.96 3.08
CA THR A 2 -1.53 -3.69 3.04
C THR A 2 -2.83 -3.73 2.24
N THR A 3 -2.76 -4.18 0.99
CA THR A 3 -3.93 -4.22 0.10
C THR A 3 -5.04 -5.14 0.57
N ILE A 4 -4.68 -6.28 1.17
CA ILE A 4 -5.65 -7.22 1.72
C ILE A 4 -6.36 -6.60 2.92
N LEU A 5 -5.60 -5.98 3.83
CA LEU A 5 -6.15 -5.31 5.01
C LEU A 5 -7.03 -4.11 4.61
N SER A 6 -6.58 -3.28 3.67
CA SER A 6 -7.36 -2.18 3.13
C SER A 6 -8.62 -2.65 2.43
N LEU A 7 -8.59 -3.78 1.72
CA LEU A 7 -9.76 -4.32 1.02
C LEU A 7 -10.83 -4.77 2.01
N LEU A 8 -10.44 -5.50 3.06
CA LEU A 8 -11.35 -5.92 4.12
C LEU A 8 -11.94 -4.72 4.87
N ALA A 9 -11.11 -3.73 5.22
CA ALA A 9 -11.57 -2.52 5.90
C ALA A 9 -12.50 -1.68 5.00
N ALA A 10 -12.16 -1.51 3.73
CA ALA A 10 -12.97 -0.76 2.76
C ALA A 10 -14.31 -1.46 2.48
N PHE A 11 -14.37 -2.80 2.45
CA PHE A 11 -15.63 -3.54 2.37
C PHE A 11 -16.57 -3.16 3.53
N VAL A 12 -16.05 -3.19 4.77
CA VAL A 12 -16.86 -2.85 5.94
C VAL A 12 -17.30 -1.38 5.90
N LEU A 13 -16.38 -0.47 5.60
CA LEU A 13 -16.67 0.97 5.54
C LEU A 13 -17.66 1.33 4.42
N THR A 14 -17.66 0.61 3.29
CA THR A 14 -18.58 0.95 2.19
C THR A 14 -19.94 0.29 2.29
N ARG A 15 -20.06 -0.87 2.94
CA ARG A 15 -21.31 -1.65 3.00
C ARG A 15 -22.01 -1.62 4.35
N TYR A 16 -21.36 -1.13 5.40
CA TYR A 16 -21.95 -0.96 6.72
C TYR A 16 -21.86 0.50 7.14
N SER A 17 -22.99 1.04 7.60
CA SER A 17 -23.06 2.36 8.23
C SER A 17 -23.03 2.19 9.74
N PHE A 18 -22.09 2.86 10.42
CA PHE A 18 -22.02 2.87 11.87
C PHE A 18 -21.64 4.26 12.39
N ARG A 19 -21.97 4.53 13.66
CA ARG A 19 -21.68 5.82 14.31
C ARG A 19 -20.16 5.99 14.43
N GLY A 20 -19.62 7.10 13.90
CA GLY A 20 -18.18 7.41 13.92
C GLY A 20 -17.41 7.08 12.63
N GLN A 21 -18.06 6.51 11.62
CA GLN A 21 -17.43 6.19 10.33
C GLN A 21 -16.71 7.39 9.68
N GLN A 22 -17.37 8.55 9.62
CA GLN A 22 -16.78 9.76 9.03
C GLN A 22 -15.57 10.24 9.83
N SER A 23 -15.66 10.22 11.16
CA SER A 23 -14.52 10.56 12.03
C SER A 23 -13.33 9.63 11.81
N MET A 24 -13.58 8.33 11.59
CA MET A 24 -12.53 7.35 11.28
C MET A 24 -11.87 7.61 9.92
N LEU A 25 -12.65 7.92 8.88
CA LEU A 25 -12.10 8.30 7.56
C LEU A 25 -11.25 9.57 7.65
N THR A 26 -11.74 10.59 8.37
CA THR A 26 -11.00 11.83 8.62
C THR A 26 -9.71 11.57 9.42
N ALA A 27 -9.75 10.69 10.42
CA ALA A 27 -8.56 10.30 11.18
C ALA A 27 -7.50 9.65 10.28
N PHE A 28 -7.89 8.78 9.34
CA PHE A 28 -6.94 8.22 8.37
C PHE A 28 -6.30 9.27 7.48
N VAL A 29 -7.06 10.28 7.06
CA VAL A 29 -6.51 11.42 6.30
C VAL A 29 -5.47 12.16 7.14
N ILE A 30 -5.79 12.49 8.40
CA ILE A 30 -4.88 13.22 9.30
C ILE A 30 -3.59 12.43 9.52
N VAL A 31 -3.69 11.13 9.83
CA VAL A 31 -2.51 10.27 10.05
C VAL A 31 -1.62 10.22 8.80
N ARG A 32 -2.21 10.23 7.60
CA ARG A 32 -1.45 10.20 6.34
C ARG A 32 -0.64 11.47 6.08
N LEU A 33 -1.02 12.60 6.68
CA LEU A 33 -0.28 13.86 6.56
C LEU A 33 1.02 13.86 7.38
N ILE A 34 1.16 12.96 8.35
CA ILE A 34 2.36 12.86 9.17
C ILE A 34 3.51 12.31 8.32
N PRO A 35 4.65 13.01 8.23
CA PRO A 35 5.82 12.52 7.51
C PRO A 35 6.39 11.25 8.16
N SER A 36 6.82 10.26 7.35
CA SER A 36 7.39 9.01 7.86
C SER A 36 8.61 9.23 8.75
N LEU A 37 9.40 10.27 8.48
CA LEU A 37 10.54 10.67 9.29
C LEU A 37 10.17 11.02 10.75
N LEU A 38 9.01 11.67 10.96
CA LEU A 38 8.56 12.02 12.31
C LEU A 38 8.16 10.78 13.12
N ILE A 39 7.58 9.79 12.45
CA ILE A 39 7.17 8.51 13.05
C ILE A 39 8.40 7.61 13.31
N ALA A 40 9.46 7.74 12.51
CA ALA A 40 10.61 6.84 12.56
C ALA A 40 11.34 6.86 13.92
N LEU A 41 11.51 8.04 14.53
CA LEU A 41 12.20 8.20 15.82
C LEU A 41 11.49 7.48 16.98
N PRO A 42 10.20 7.76 17.28
CA PRO A 42 9.49 7.06 18.35
C PRO A 42 9.29 5.58 18.03
N LEU A 43 9.21 5.20 16.76
CA LEU A 43 9.10 3.80 16.38
C LEU A 43 10.39 3.03 16.67
N MET A 44 11.55 3.64 16.44
CA MET A 44 12.84 3.03 16.77
C MET A 44 12.98 2.77 18.27
N THR A 45 12.53 3.70 19.13
CA THR A 45 12.60 3.50 20.59
C THR A 45 11.68 2.37 21.03
N LEU A 46 10.44 2.31 20.53
CA LEU A 46 9.51 1.21 20.79
C LEU A 46 10.07 -0.14 20.34
N PHE A 47 10.63 -0.21 19.13
CA PHE A 47 11.19 -1.46 18.60
C PHE A 47 12.42 -1.92 19.39
N LYS A 48 13.22 -0.98 19.90
CA LYS A 48 14.33 -1.31 20.81
C LYS A 48 13.82 -1.84 22.14
N MET A 49 12.79 -1.23 22.72
CA MET A 49 12.18 -1.69 23.98
C MET A 49 11.53 -3.07 23.86
N TRP A 50 10.91 -3.37 22.72
CA TRP A 50 10.24 -4.65 22.48
C TRP A 50 11.14 -5.71 21.82
N HIS A 51 12.43 -5.41 21.65
CA HIS A 51 13.40 -6.31 20.99
C HIS A 51 13.00 -6.72 19.55
N LEU A 52 12.32 -5.83 18.83
CA LEU A 52 11.87 -6.02 17.44
C LEU A 52 12.82 -5.41 16.39
N MET A 53 13.95 -4.86 16.82
CA MET A 53 15.00 -4.38 15.93
C MET A 53 15.48 -5.50 15.01
N ASN A 54 15.84 -5.17 13.77
CA ASN A 54 16.25 -6.16 12.75
C ASN A 54 15.18 -7.19 12.35
N SER A 55 13.90 -7.03 12.71
CA SER A 55 12.84 -7.95 12.28
C SER A 55 12.20 -7.53 10.95
N MET A 56 12.34 -8.37 9.91
CA MET A 56 11.64 -8.18 8.62
C MET A 56 10.13 -8.20 8.77
N GLN A 57 9.61 -9.04 9.66
CA GLN A 57 8.17 -9.17 9.89
C GLN A 57 7.61 -7.88 10.51
N ALA A 58 8.32 -7.34 11.50
CA ALA A 58 7.92 -6.09 12.14
C ALA A 58 8.03 -4.91 11.15
N LEU A 59 9.03 -4.91 10.27
CA LEU A 59 9.13 -3.93 9.18
C LEU A 59 7.92 -4.01 8.22
N VAL A 60 7.53 -5.21 7.79
CA VAL A 60 6.36 -5.41 6.91
C VAL A 60 5.08 -4.88 7.56
N LEU A 61 4.90 -5.12 8.86
CA LEU A 61 3.73 -4.62 9.60
C LEU A 61 3.71 -3.09 9.66
N VAL A 62 4.84 -2.45 9.96
CA VAL A 62 4.94 -0.98 10.00
C VAL A 62 4.67 -0.37 8.63
N LEU A 63 5.34 -0.86 7.59
CA LEU A 63 5.13 -0.36 6.23
C LEU A 63 3.67 -0.55 5.80
N SER A 64 3.05 -1.66 6.20
CA SER A 64 1.63 -1.88 5.96
C SER A 64 0.77 -0.85 6.70
N ALA A 65 1.03 -0.58 7.97
CA ALA A 65 0.28 0.40 8.76
C ALA A 65 0.42 1.84 8.21
N LEU A 66 1.59 2.20 7.68
CA LEU A 66 1.82 3.54 7.11
C LEU A 66 1.12 3.75 5.77
N VAL A 67 1.10 2.71 4.92
CA VAL A 67 0.50 2.80 3.58
C VAL A 67 -1.02 2.54 3.62
N MET A 68 -1.50 1.78 4.61
CA MET A 68 -2.90 1.38 4.75
C MET A 68 -3.93 2.52 4.71
N PRO A 69 -3.75 3.67 5.41
CA PRO A 69 -4.70 4.77 5.38
C PRO A 69 -4.98 5.25 3.94
N PHE A 70 -3.92 5.39 3.14
CA PHE A 70 -4.04 5.84 1.76
C PHE A 70 -4.74 4.80 0.88
N THR A 71 -4.30 3.54 0.94
CA THR A 71 -4.90 2.47 0.13
C THR A 71 -6.34 2.16 0.53
N LEU A 72 -6.68 2.28 1.82
CA LEU A 72 -8.03 2.14 2.33
C LEU A 72 -8.95 3.22 1.75
N LEU A 73 -8.54 4.49 1.80
CA LEU A 73 -9.34 5.60 1.26
C LEU A 73 -9.58 5.44 -0.26
N MET A 74 -8.57 4.98 -1.00
CA MET A 74 -8.72 4.71 -2.42
C MET A 74 -9.67 3.54 -2.72
N MET A 75 -9.55 2.43 -1.98
CA MET A 75 -10.45 1.28 -2.14
C MET A 75 -11.89 1.62 -1.73
N GLU A 76 -12.05 2.41 -0.68
CA GLU A 76 -13.34 2.91 -0.21
C GLU A 76 -14.03 3.74 -1.30
N SER A 77 -13.32 4.71 -1.87
CA SER A 77 -13.80 5.52 -3.00
C SER A 77 -14.15 4.66 -4.21
N CYS A 78 -13.30 3.68 -4.55
CA CYS A 78 -13.54 2.75 -5.65
C CYS A 78 -14.82 1.92 -5.43
N PHE A 79 -15.01 1.33 -4.26
CA PHE A 79 -16.20 0.53 -3.96
C PHE A 79 -17.48 1.36 -3.82
N ARG A 80 -17.39 2.63 -3.42
CA ARG A 80 -18.54 3.55 -3.44
C ARG A 80 -18.98 3.93 -4.85
N SER A 81 -18.06 3.98 -5.80
CA SER A 81 -18.40 4.29 -7.20
C SER A 81 -19.25 3.19 -7.86
N ILE A 82 -19.24 1.97 -7.31
CA ILE A 82 -20.06 0.85 -7.78
C ILE A 82 -21.41 0.88 -7.06
N PRO A 83 -22.53 1.07 -7.79
CA PRO A 83 -23.88 1.07 -7.23
C PRO A 83 -24.16 -0.19 -6.40
N ILE A 84 -24.72 0.00 -5.20
CA ILE A 84 -25.09 -1.11 -4.31
C ILE A 84 -26.21 -1.98 -4.88
N THR A 85 -26.99 -1.44 -5.82
CA THR A 85 -28.07 -2.16 -6.51
C THR A 85 -27.59 -3.40 -7.25
N TYR A 86 -26.34 -3.44 -7.71
CA TYR A 86 -25.74 -4.64 -8.29
C TYR A 86 -25.57 -5.77 -7.26
N GLU A 87 -25.23 -5.43 -6.01
CA GLU A 87 -25.15 -6.40 -4.93
C GLU A 87 -26.55 -6.84 -4.46
N GLU A 88 -27.50 -5.91 -4.39
CA GLU A 88 -28.89 -6.19 -4.01
C GLU A 88 -29.55 -7.17 -5.00
N ALA A 89 -29.34 -6.99 -6.30
CA ALA A 89 -29.82 -7.93 -7.32
C ALA A 89 -29.25 -9.34 -7.12
N ALA A 90 -27.94 -9.47 -6.89
CA ALA A 90 -27.32 -10.76 -6.61
C ALA A 90 -27.82 -11.38 -5.29
N MET A 91 -28.17 -10.55 -4.30
CA MET A 91 -28.78 -11.02 -3.05
C MET A 91 -30.22 -11.52 -3.27
N THR A 92 -30.99 -10.90 -4.16
CA THR A 92 -32.29 -11.43 -4.60
C THR A 92 -32.14 -12.78 -5.29
N ASP A 93 -31.04 -13.02 -6.01
CA ASP A 93 -30.69 -14.31 -6.62
C ASP A 93 -30.13 -15.34 -5.62
N GLY A 94 -30.17 -15.04 -4.31
CA GLY A 94 -29.79 -15.97 -3.23
C GLY A 94 -28.33 -15.87 -2.78
N CYS A 95 -27.57 -14.87 -3.24
CA CYS A 95 -26.23 -14.63 -2.67
C CYS A 95 -26.32 -14.03 -1.26
N SER A 96 -25.41 -14.46 -0.37
CA SER A 96 -25.14 -13.71 0.86
C SER A 96 -24.47 -12.37 0.54
N ARG A 97 -24.52 -11.39 1.44
CA ARG A 97 -23.88 -10.07 1.24
C ARG A 97 -22.39 -10.17 0.90
N LEU A 98 -21.66 -11.05 1.59
CA LEU A 98 -20.24 -11.30 1.29
C LEU A 98 -20.08 -12.01 -0.07
N GLY A 99 -20.98 -12.93 -0.41
CA GLY A 99 -21.01 -13.57 -1.74
C GLY A 99 -21.27 -12.57 -2.87
N ALA A 100 -22.21 -11.65 -2.69
CA ALA A 100 -22.53 -10.58 -3.64
C ALA A 100 -21.32 -9.66 -3.83
N PHE A 101 -20.68 -9.22 -2.75
CA PHE A 101 -19.46 -8.41 -2.84
C PHE A 101 -18.33 -9.12 -3.59
N LEU A 102 -18.03 -10.38 -3.26
CA LEU A 102 -16.94 -11.13 -3.89
C LEU A 102 -17.19 -11.48 -5.36
N ARG A 103 -18.44 -11.70 -5.76
CA ARG A 103 -18.80 -12.12 -7.12
C ARG A 103 -19.20 -10.98 -8.05
N VAL A 104 -19.63 -9.84 -7.50
CA VAL A 104 -20.13 -8.71 -8.28
C VAL A 104 -19.20 -7.51 -8.16
N THR A 105 -19.06 -6.98 -6.94
CA THR A 105 -18.31 -5.73 -6.72
C THR A 105 -16.81 -5.91 -6.88
N LEU A 106 -16.25 -7.00 -6.36
CA LEU A 106 -14.81 -7.24 -6.39
C LEU A 106 -14.27 -7.38 -7.84
N PRO A 107 -14.91 -8.14 -8.76
CA PRO A 107 -14.50 -8.18 -10.17
C PRO A 107 -14.68 -6.84 -10.89
N LEU A 108 -15.78 -6.11 -10.61
CA LEU A 108 -16.01 -4.78 -11.19
C LEU A 108 -14.96 -3.76 -10.72
N ALA A 109 -14.53 -3.86 -9.47
CA ALA A 109 -13.48 -3.01 -8.90
C ALA A 109 -12.06 -3.44 -9.29
N ALA A 110 -11.88 -4.60 -9.94
CA ALA A 110 -10.56 -5.18 -10.18
C ALA A 110 -9.56 -4.22 -10.87
N PRO A 111 -9.93 -3.43 -11.89
CA PRO A 111 -9.02 -2.44 -12.48
C PRO A 111 -8.56 -1.38 -11.46
N GLY A 112 -9.48 -0.90 -10.62
CA GLY A 112 -9.18 0.05 -9.54
C GLY A 112 -8.30 -0.57 -8.47
N LEU A 113 -8.55 -1.81 -8.07
CA LEU A 113 -7.76 -2.54 -7.08
C LEU A 113 -6.33 -2.79 -7.53
N VAL A 114 -6.10 -3.07 -8.82
CA VAL A 114 -4.75 -3.17 -9.37
C VAL A 114 -4.01 -1.83 -9.27
N SER A 115 -4.69 -0.71 -9.52
CA SER A 115 -4.11 0.64 -9.36
C SER A 115 -3.74 0.91 -7.90
N VAL A 116 -4.62 0.58 -6.95
CA VAL A 116 -4.33 0.75 -5.52
C VAL A 116 -3.17 -0.14 -5.09
N TRP A 117 -3.13 -1.39 -5.55
CA TRP A 117 -2.03 -2.31 -5.26
C TRP A 117 -0.70 -1.82 -5.82
N LEU A 118 -0.70 -1.30 -7.05
CA LEU A 118 0.48 -0.73 -7.68
C LEU A 118 1.01 0.46 -6.86
N LEU A 119 0.13 1.37 -6.45
CA LEU A 119 0.53 2.50 -5.62
C LEU A 119 1.06 2.05 -4.26
N ALA A 120 0.42 1.06 -3.63
CA ALA A 120 0.91 0.49 -2.37
C ALA A 120 2.32 -0.10 -2.53
N PHE A 121 2.55 -0.84 -3.61
CA PHE A 121 3.86 -1.39 -3.96
C PHE A 121 4.89 -0.28 -4.15
N VAL A 122 4.56 0.74 -4.94
CA VAL A 122 5.45 1.89 -5.20
C VAL A 122 5.86 2.57 -3.89
N TYR A 123 4.90 2.91 -3.02
CA TYR A 123 5.17 3.56 -1.74
C TYR A 123 6.05 2.69 -0.84
N SER A 124 5.70 1.41 -0.66
CA SER A 124 6.49 0.51 0.20
C SER A 124 7.86 0.19 -0.37
N TRP A 125 7.99 0.07 -1.69
CA TRP A 125 9.27 -0.20 -2.36
C TRP A 125 10.22 0.99 -2.23
N SER A 126 9.70 2.21 -2.40
CA SER A 126 10.46 3.46 -2.28
C SER A 126 10.80 3.86 -0.84
N GLU A 127 10.17 3.23 0.16
CA GLU A 127 10.36 3.63 1.54
C GLU A 127 11.78 3.29 2.02
N PHE A 128 12.45 4.31 2.53
CA PHE A 128 13.86 4.26 2.92
C PHE A 128 14.06 4.58 4.41
N VAL A 129 13.29 5.52 4.94
CA VAL A 129 13.54 6.11 6.26
C VAL A 129 13.27 5.09 7.36
N ILE A 130 12.13 4.40 7.29
CA ILE A 130 11.75 3.40 8.30
C ILE A 130 12.72 2.21 8.32
N PRO A 131 13.04 1.55 7.19
CA PRO A 131 14.03 0.47 7.20
C PRO A 131 15.41 0.89 7.70
N LEU A 132 15.90 2.09 7.30
CA LEU A 132 17.19 2.61 7.75
C LEU A 132 17.26 2.75 9.27
N MET A 133 16.15 3.12 9.91
CA MET A 133 16.09 3.31 11.36
C MET A 133 16.01 2.00 12.14
N ILE A 134 15.33 0.98 11.61
CA ILE A 134 14.98 -0.25 12.36
C ILE A 134 15.88 -1.43 12.03
N ILE A 135 16.35 -1.54 10.78
CA ILE A 135 17.26 -2.60 10.35
C ILE A 135 18.70 -2.07 10.44
N LYS A 136 19.51 -2.73 11.27
CA LYS A 136 20.91 -2.40 11.52
C LYS A 136 21.87 -3.50 11.06
N LEU A 137 21.40 -4.74 10.90
CA LEU A 137 22.20 -5.84 10.35
C LEU A 137 22.32 -5.74 8.81
N PRO A 138 23.54 -5.69 8.25
CA PRO A 138 23.74 -5.50 6.81
C PRO A 138 23.14 -6.58 5.91
N GLU A 139 23.15 -7.82 6.37
CA GLU A 139 22.56 -8.97 5.67
C GLU A 139 21.03 -8.87 5.52
N LEU A 140 20.39 -7.98 6.29
CA LEU A 140 18.96 -7.75 6.29
C LEU A 140 18.59 -6.45 5.57
N TYR A 141 19.52 -5.66 5.03
CA TYR A 141 19.15 -4.38 4.43
C TYR A 141 18.25 -4.55 3.21
N PRO A 142 17.08 -3.89 3.19
CA PRO A 142 16.32 -3.75 1.96
C PRO A 142 17.14 -2.98 0.94
N ALA A 143 16.87 -3.22 -0.34
CA ALA A 143 17.59 -2.57 -1.43
C ALA A 143 17.53 -1.03 -1.34
N SER A 144 16.43 -0.46 -0.82
CA SER A 144 16.31 0.98 -0.59
C SER A 144 17.38 1.52 0.38
N VAL A 145 17.76 0.75 1.40
CA VAL A 145 18.84 1.10 2.34
C VAL A 145 20.21 0.85 1.72
N GLY A 146 20.35 -0.21 0.90
CA GLY A 146 21.58 -0.53 0.17
C GLY A 146 22.12 0.63 -0.66
N LEU A 147 21.25 1.42 -1.29
CA LEU A 147 21.62 2.62 -2.06
C LEU A 147 22.42 3.63 -1.23
N TYR A 148 22.09 3.78 0.05
CA TYR A 148 22.72 4.78 0.93
C TYR A 148 24.20 4.48 1.21
N PHE A 149 24.62 3.22 1.17
CA PHE A 149 26.02 2.85 1.43
C PHE A 149 26.99 3.34 0.36
N PHE A 150 26.52 3.54 -0.88
CA PHE A 150 27.35 4.04 -1.97
C PHE A 150 27.56 5.56 -1.96
N PHE A 151 26.87 6.28 -1.07
CA PHE A 151 27.15 7.70 -0.80
C PHE A 151 28.43 7.90 0.03
N GLY A 152 29.01 6.83 0.58
CA GLY A 152 30.29 6.81 1.28
C GLY A 152 30.24 7.41 2.69
N GLN A 153 30.98 6.82 3.63
CA GLN A 153 31.11 7.36 5.00
C GLN A 153 32.09 8.56 5.08
N TYR A 154 32.85 8.86 4.02
CA TYR A 154 33.94 9.85 4.01
C TYR A 154 33.92 10.80 2.79
N GLY A 155 32.75 11.09 2.22
CA GLY A 155 32.59 12.11 1.17
C GLY A 155 33.06 11.71 -0.24
N ARG A 156 33.45 10.44 -0.46
CA ARG A 156 33.67 9.88 -1.79
C ARG A 156 32.43 9.09 -2.23
N ILE A 157 31.62 9.70 -3.08
CA ILE A 157 30.48 9.04 -3.71
C ILE A 157 31.01 8.13 -4.82
N GLU A 158 30.71 6.84 -4.75
CA GLU A 158 31.08 5.89 -5.79
C GLU A 158 30.03 5.89 -6.92
N TYR A 159 30.04 6.95 -7.74
CA TYR A 159 29.03 7.18 -8.78
C TYR A 159 28.78 5.96 -9.68
N GLY A 160 29.84 5.22 -10.07
CA GLY A 160 29.71 4.01 -10.88
C GLY A 160 28.87 2.91 -10.21
N LYS A 161 29.15 2.60 -8.93
CA LYS A 161 28.39 1.57 -8.20
C LYS A 161 27.00 2.05 -7.82
N LEU A 162 26.86 3.32 -7.43
CA LEU A 162 25.57 3.93 -7.11
C LEU A 162 24.63 3.88 -8.33
N SER A 163 25.10 4.32 -9.51
CA SER A 163 24.31 4.30 -10.74
C SER A 163 23.93 2.88 -11.15
N ALA A 164 24.87 1.93 -11.11
CA ALA A 164 24.58 0.53 -11.43
C ALA A 164 23.51 -0.06 -10.50
N PHE A 165 23.65 0.15 -9.19
CA PHE A 165 22.66 -0.34 -8.22
C PHE A 165 21.30 0.34 -8.39
N SER A 166 21.27 1.64 -8.70
CA SER A 166 20.03 2.40 -8.93
C SER A 166 19.24 1.86 -10.12
N ILE A 167 19.93 1.48 -11.20
CA ILE A 167 19.30 0.83 -12.36
C ILE A 167 18.70 -0.51 -11.94
N VAL A 168 19.44 -1.35 -11.21
CA VAL A 168 18.94 -2.64 -10.74
C VAL A 168 17.76 -2.48 -9.80
N TYR A 169 17.80 -1.50 -8.89
CA TYR A 169 16.73 -1.18 -7.96
C TYR A 169 15.44 -0.71 -8.67
N ALA A 170 15.55 -0.08 -9.84
CA ALA A 170 14.41 0.35 -10.64
C ALA A 170 13.74 -0.82 -11.40
N ILE A 171 14.46 -1.91 -11.72
CA ILE A 171 13.96 -3.03 -12.53
C ILE A 171 12.66 -3.63 -11.96
N PRO A 172 12.54 -3.98 -10.67
CA PRO A 172 11.31 -4.55 -10.14
C PRO A 172 10.10 -3.61 -10.30
N MET A 173 10.31 -2.31 -10.11
CA MET A 173 9.27 -1.30 -10.28
C MET A 173 8.78 -1.21 -11.72
N VAL A 174 9.72 -1.25 -12.67
CA VAL A 174 9.43 -1.27 -14.10
C VAL A 174 8.66 -2.53 -14.48
N ILE A 175 9.12 -3.71 -14.06
CA ILE A 175 8.43 -4.99 -14.32
C ILE A 175 7.00 -4.95 -13.80
N VAL A 176 6.81 -4.53 -12.54
CA VAL A 176 5.50 -4.43 -11.92
C VAL A 176 4.60 -3.50 -12.72
N PHE A 177 5.09 -2.32 -13.11
CA PHE A 177 4.34 -1.38 -13.96
C PHE A 177 3.91 -2.01 -15.30
N PHE A 178 4.83 -2.71 -15.99
CA PHE A 178 4.53 -3.36 -17.27
C PHE A 178 3.50 -4.49 -17.14
N VAL A 179 3.46 -5.17 -16.00
CA VAL A 179 2.46 -6.21 -15.70
C VAL A 179 1.10 -5.60 -15.37
N THR A 180 1.06 -4.47 -14.64
CA THR A 180 -0.19 -3.84 -14.19
C THR A 180 -0.85 -2.93 -15.22
N GLN A 181 -0.10 -2.30 -16.12
CA GLN A 181 -0.64 -1.36 -17.14
C GLN A 181 -1.75 -1.94 -18.02
N LYS A 182 -1.79 -3.26 -18.23
CA LYS A 182 -2.86 -3.91 -19.02
C LYS A 182 -4.22 -3.85 -18.32
N TYR A 183 -4.23 -3.85 -16.99
CA TYR A 183 -5.45 -3.74 -16.18
C TYR A 183 -5.92 -2.29 -16.08
N LEU A 184 -4.99 -1.33 -16.00
CA LEU A 184 -5.27 0.11 -16.04
C LEU A 184 -5.99 0.53 -17.33
N ARG A 185 -5.54 0.01 -18.49
CA ARG A 185 -6.17 0.29 -19.79
C ARG A 185 -7.60 -0.22 -19.92
N ARG A 186 -7.91 -1.38 -19.31
CA ARG A 186 -9.26 -1.96 -19.33
C ARG A 186 -10.26 -1.17 -18.48
N GLY A 187 -9.80 -0.52 -17.40
CA GLY A 187 -10.66 0.31 -16.55
C GLY A 187 -11.13 1.61 -17.21
N ILE A 188 -10.28 2.23 -18.03
CA ILE A 188 -10.60 3.49 -18.74
C ILE A 188 -11.54 3.23 -19.94
N ALA A 189 -11.33 2.13 -20.67
CA ALA A 189 -12.16 1.79 -21.82
C ALA A 189 -13.64 1.53 -21.47
N GLY A 190 -13.93 0.97 -20.28
CA GLY A 190 -15.31 0.75 -19.82
C GLY A 190 -16.04 2.00 -19.34
N LEU A 191 -15.33 3.10 -19.07
CA LEU A 191 -15.90 4.39 -18.66
C LEU A 191 -16.23 5.30 -19.85
N VAL A 192 -15.55 5.12 -21.00
CA VAL A 192 -15.75 5.92 -22.22
C VAL A 192 -16.81 5.30 -23.15
N SER A 193 -17.18 4.04 -22.93
CA SER A 193 -18.19 3.33 -23.75
C SER A 193 -19.61 3.35 -23.15
N ARG A 194 -19.95 4.33 -22.30
CA ARG A 194 -21.30 4.53 -21.78
C ARG A 194 -21.78 5.95 -22.05
#